data_AF-A0A7C2XZ87-F1
#
_entry.id   AF-A0A7C2XZ87-F1
#
_cell.length_a   1.000
_cell.length_b   1.000
_cell.length_c   1.000
_cell.angle_alpha   90.00
_cell.angle_beta   90.00
_cell.angle_gamma   90.00
#
_symmetry.space_group_name_H-M   'P 1'
#
loop_
_entity.id
_entity.type
_entity.pdbx_description
1 polymer ?
#
loop_
_entity_poly.entity_id
_entity_poly.type
_entity_poly.pdbx_seq_one_letter_code
_entity_poly.pdbx_strand_id
1 'polypeptide(L)'
;MDFRLTEDHLAVEKMVREFAAREIAPRIKELDEKGETDPAILRKMGELGLLGICIPEEYGGAGFDYIALGLACEELEYVDT
;
A
#
# COMPACT_ATOMS: atom_id res chain seq x y z
N MET A 1 12.17 -1.00 -25.57
CA MET A 1 11.39 -1.34 -24.36
C MET A 1 11.30 -0.08 -23.53
N ASP A 2 10.10 0.31 -23.13
CA ASP A 2 9.88 1.49 -22.28
C ASP A 2 9.72 1.02 -20.84
N PHE A 3 10.45 1.63 -19.92
CA PHE A 3 10.52 1.25 -18.50
C PHE A 3 9.93 2.33 -17.58
N ARG A 4 9.30 3.35 -18.15
CA ARG A 4 8.66 4.41 -17.36
C ARG A 4 7.38 3.88 -16.74
N LEU A 5 7.13 4.31 -15.50
CA LEU A 5 5.85 4.10 -14.83
C LEU A 5 4.74 4.86 -15.56
N THR A 6 3.53 4.29 -15.57
CA THR A 6 2.33 4.95 -16.09
C THR A 6 1.82 6.00 -15.09
N GLU A 7 0.86 6.83 -15.52
CA GLU A 7 0.20 7.77 -14.61
C GLU A 7 -0.52 7.05 -13.46
N ASP A 8 -1.12 5.89 -13.73
CA ASP A 8 -1.77 5.05 -12.71
C ASP A 8 -0.76 4.51 -11.70
N HIS A 9 0.42 4.06 -12.17
CA HIS A 9 1.51 3.60 -11.30
C HIS A 9 1.99 4.72 -10.37
N LEU A 10 2.21 5.92 -10.90
CA LEU A 10 2.61 7.08 -10.11
C LEU A 10 1.53 7.52 -9.12
N ALA A 11 0.25 7.37 -9.49
CA ALA A 11 -0.86 7.65 -8.59
C ALA A 11 -0.91 6.67 -7.41
N VAL A 12 -0.70 5.37 -7.67
CA VAL A 12 -0.61 4.32 -6.64
C VAL A 12 0.57 4.60 -5.71
N GLU A 13 1.77 4.82 -6.25
CA GLU A 13 2.98 5.14 -5.49
C GLU A 13 2.72 6.31 -4.52
N LYS A 14 2.22 7.43 -5.05
CA LYS A 14 1.93 8.62 -4.24
C LYS A 14 0.88 8.35 -3.16
N MET A 15 -0.21 7.67 -3.52
CA MET A 15 -1.29 7.38 -2.58
C MET A 15 -0.80 6.52 -1.41
N VAL A 16 -0.03 5.46 -1.70
CA VAL A 16 0.48 4.54 -0.69
C VAL A 16 1.50 5.24 0.21
N ARG A 17 2.40 6.04 -0.38
CA ARG A 17 3.37 6.84 0.38
C ARG A 17 2.70 7.80 1.37
N GLU A 18 1.67 8.52 0.92
CA GLU A 18 0.93 9.45 1.77
C GLU A 18 0.16 8.73 2.89
N PHE A 19 -0.43 7.58 2.58
CA PHE A 19 -1.10 6.74 3.56
C PHE A 19 -0.11 6.23 4.62
N ALA A 20 1.00 5.63 4.19
CA ALA A 20 2.02 5.08 5.07
C ALA A 20 2.61 6.16 5.99
N ALA A 21 2.95 7.34 5.45
CA ALA A 21 3.49 8.45 6.22
C ALA A 21 2.51 8.98 7.29
N ARG A 22 1.21 8.97 7.01
CA ARG A 22 0.18 9.51 7.94
C ARG A 22 -0.28 8.50 8.97
N GLU A 23 -0.46 7.25 8.56
CA GLU A 23 -1.19 6.24 9.34
C GLU A 23 -0.25 5.20 9.98
N ILE A 24 0.87 4.88 9.32
CA ILE A 24 1.81 3.83 9.73
C ILE A 24 3.01 4.45 10.48
N ALA A 25 3.68 5.42 9.86
CA ALA A 25 4.93 6.01 10.38
C ALA A 25 4.88 6.45 11.85
N PRO A 26 3.79 7.09 12.34
CA PRO A 26 3.75 7.55 13.73
C PRO A 26 3.68 6.42 14.77
N ARG A 27 3.32 5.19 14.36
CA ARG A 27 2.97 4.09 15.27
C ARG A 27 3.83 2.85 15.07
N ILE A 28 4.46 2.71 13.90
CA ILE A 28 5.17 1.49 13.50
C ILE A 28 6.26 1.08 14.50
N LYS A 29 7.04 2.03 15.00
CA LYS A 29 8.10 1.75 15.98
C LYS A 29 7.57 1.13 17.28
N GLU A 30 6.49 1.68 17.83
CA GLU A 30 5.89 1.15 19.06
C GLU A 30 5.26 -0.22 18.83
N LEU A 31 4.62 -0.41 17.67
CA LEU A 31 4.01 -1.68 17.27
C LEU A 31 5.07 -2.77 17.08
N ASP A 32 6.18 -2.46 16.42
CA ASP A 32 7.30 -3.37 16.21
C ASP A 32 7.95 -3.78 17.54
N GLU A 33 8.27 -2.82 18.43
CA GLU A 33 8.80 -3.09 19.77
C GLU A 33 7.91 -4.03 20.60
N LYS A 34 6.60 -4.01 20.35
CA LYS A 34 5.60 -4.85 21.02
C LYS A 34 5.28 -6.15 20.27
N GLY A 35 5.71 -6.30 19.02
CA GLY A 35 5.29 -7.38 18.13
C GLY A 35 3.78 -7.38 17.86
N GLU A 36 3.14 -6.20 17.85
CA GLU A 36 1.72 -6.03 17.66
C GLU A 36 1.41 -5.49 16.25
N THR A 37 0.20 -5.76 15.77
CA THR A 37 -0.32 -5.18 14.52
C THR A 37 -1.61 -4.45 14.82
N ASP A 38 -1.82 -3.27 14.25
CA ASP A 38 -3.09 -2.55 14.42
C ASP A 38 -4.13 -2.98 13.37
N PRO A 39 -5.24 -3.63 13.77
CA PRO A 39 -6.33 -3.98 12.86
C PRO A 39 -6.99 -2.78 12.17
N ALA A 40 -6.87 -1.57 12.72
CA ALA A 40 -7.38 -0.36 12.09
C ALA A 40 -6.57 0.03 10.86
N ILE A 41 -5.26 -0.18 10.86
CA ILE A 41 -4.40 0.05 9.68
C ILE A 41 -4.81 -0.91 8.56
N LEU A 42 -4.96 -2.20 8.88
CA LEU A 42 -5.41 -3.21 7.92
C LEU A 42 -6.79 -2.88 7.32
N ARG A 43 -7.73 -2.40 8.13
CA ARG A 43 -9.05 -1.95 7.62
C ARG A 43 -8.92 -0.80 6.63
N LYS A 44 -8.12 0.23 6.96
CA LYS A 44 -7.88 1.37 6.06
C LYS A 44 -7.20 0.94 4.75
N MET A 45 -6.24 0.00 4.82
CA MET A 45 -5.62 -0.58 3.62
C MET A 45 -6.66 -1.28 2.73
N GLY A 46 -7.62 -1.98 3.33
CA GLY A 46 -8.74 -2.60 2.60
C GLY A 46 -9.66 -1.57 1.94
N GLU A 47 -10.00 -0.49 2.64
CA GLU A 47 -10.81 0.62 2.11
C GLU A 47 -10.13 1.35 0.93
N LEU A 48 -8.78 1.38 0.92
CA LEU A 48 -7.97 1.92 -0.17
C LEU A 48 -7.76 0.92 -1.33
N GLY A 49 -8.29 -0.31 -1.22
CA GLY A 49 -8.12 -1.35 -2.23
C GLY A 49 -6.73 -2.01 -2.26
N LEU A 50 -5.85 -1.69 -1.30
CA LEU A 50 -4.46 -2.19 -1.29
C LEU A 50 -4.38 -3.70 -1.05
N LEU A 51 -5.30 -4.25 -0.26
CA LEU A 51 -5.34 -5.69 0.05
C LEU A 51 -5.77 -6.56 -1.14
N GLY A 52 -6.34 -5.95 -2.18
CA GLY A 52 -6.78 -6.62 -3.40
C GLY A 52 -6.31 -5.89 -4.66
N ILE A 53 -5.15 -5.21 -4.60
CA ILE A 53 -4.75 -4.24 -5.61
C ILE A 53 -4.68 -4.83 -7.03
N CYS A 54 -4.17 -6.05 -7.17
CA CYS A 54 -4.07 -6.76 -8.44
C CYS A 54 -5.19 -7.78 -8.70
N ILE A 55 -6.22 -7.79 -7.84
CA ILE A 55 -7.37 -8.67 -8.00
C ILE A 55 -8.40 -7.98 -8.90
N PRO A 56 -9.01 -8.68 -9.87
CA PRO A 56 -10.06 -8.11 -10.70
C PRO A 56 -11.23 -7.53 -9.90
N GLU A 57 -11.83 -6.45 -10.40
CA GLU A 57 -12.97 -5.77 -9.78
C GLU A 57 -14.18 -6.70 -9.59
N GLU A 58 -14.39 -7.68 -10.48
CA GLU A 58 -15.49 -8.67 -10.37
C GLU A 58 -15.41 -9.51 -9.07
N TYR A 59 -14.23 -9.59 -8.45
CA TYR A 59 -14.00 -10.27 -7.18
C TYR A 59 -13.85 -9.30 -6.00
N GLY A 60 -14.10 -8.00 -6.21
CA GLY A 60 -13.97 -6.95 -5.20
C GLY A 60 -12.54 -6.42 -5.02
N GLY A 61 -11.65 -6.64 -5.99
CA GLY A 61 -10.32 -6.04 -6.01
C GLY A 61 -10.27 -4.68 -6.73
N ALA A 62 -9.08 -4.10 -6.82
CA ALA A 62 -8.88 -2.79 -7.45
C ALA A 62 -8.46 -2.85 -8.93
N GLY A 63 -8.22 -4.05 -9.49
CA GLY A 63 -8.00 -4.26 -10.92
C GLY A 63 -6.68 -3.74 -11.49
N PHE A 64 -5.72 -3.35 -10.66
CA PHE A 64 -4.40 -2.91 -11.14
C PHE A 64 -3.49 -4.07 -11.54
N ASP A 65 -2.34 -3.75 -12.11
CA ASP A 65 -1.34 -4.73 -12.53
C ASP A 65 -0.34 -5.08 -11.42
N TYR A 66 0.58 -6.01 -11.73
CA TYR A 66 1.63 -6.43 -10.80
C TYR A 66 2.70 -5.35 -10.55
N ILE A 67 2.83 -4.36 -11.44
CA ILE A 67 3.75 -3.24 -11.20
C ILE A 67 3.17 -2.36 -10.09
N ALA A 68 1.87 -2.05 -10.13
CA ALA A 68 1.18 -1.36 -9.06
C ALA A 68 1.25 -2.12 -7.73
N LEU A 69 1.12 -3.45 -7.75
CA LEU A 69 1.36 -4.27 -6.54
C LEU A 69 2.77 -4.09 -5.99
N GLY A 70 3.79 -4.17 -6.86
CA GLY A 70 5.18 -3.97 -6.47
C GLY A 70 5.43 -2.59 -5.85
N LEU A 71 4.91 -1.53 -6.47
CA LEU A 71 5.00 -0.17 -5.96
C LEU A 71 4.29 -0.02 -4.61
N ALA A 72 3.11 -0.62 -4.44
CA ALA A 72 2.41 -0.58 -3.16
C ALA A 72 3.21 -1.27 -2.05
N CYS A 73 3.86 -2.40 -2.33
CA CYS A 73 4.74 -3.05 -1.37
C CYS A 73 5.96 -2.18 -1.04
N GLU A 74 6.65 -1.65 -2.05
CA GLU A 74 7.82 -0.78 -1.88
C GLU A 74 7.51 0.44 -0.99
N GLU A 75 6.38 1.09 -1.24
CA GLU A 75 5.99 2.29 -0.49
C GLU A 75 5.53 2.01 0.94
N LEU A 76 4.95 0.83 1.20
CA LEU A 76 4.64 0.39 2.57
C LEU A 76 5.92 0.08 3.34
N GLU A 77 6.86 -0.65 2.72
CA GLU A 77 8.15 -1.01 3.32
C GLU A 77 9.06 0.21 3.53
N TYR A 78 8.93 1.26 2.71
CA TYR A 78 9.67 2.51 2.88
C TYR A 78 9.46 3.16 4.27
N VAL A 79 8.32 2.91 4.90
CA VAL A 79 7.96 3.49 6.21
C VAL A 79 8.25 2.53 7.37
N ASP A 80 8.38 1.23 7.09
CA ASP A 80 8.63 0.19 8.07
C ASP A 80 10.14 -0.09 8.17
N THR A 81 10.86 0.73 8.95
CA THR A 81 12.33 0.68 9.13
C THR A 81 12.75 0.75 10.60
#